data_AF-A0A972Y8D7-F1
#
_entry.id   AF-A0A972Y8D7-F1
#
_cell.length_a   1.000
_cell.length_b   1.000
_cell.length_c   1.000
_cell.angle_alpha   90.00
_cell.angle_beta   90.00
_cell.angle_gamma   90.00
#
_symmetry.space_group_name_H-M   'P 1'
#
loop_
_entity.id
_entity.type
_entity.pdbx_description
1 polymer ?
#
loop_
_entity_poly.entity_id
_entity_poly.type
_entity_poly.pdbx_seq_one_letter_code
_entity_poly.pdbx_strand_id
1 'polypeptide(L)'
;MLRSICVSLLLSTLLAVNIAHAHPPETPAYPNLEFEKDKFTWDEFYEENASDRYEQNLNDCIAQDVLARGIGRRCTQIPYNFCPDTAPDDMKNPRGANRMMSCVSHFTHYWEDRLEIVYADLIDHYESVDRDKPTEKQRAPQLIALQTIWHDWRDAKCQFWFDGRDHFRWLSVEYETCRYNLMAVRVLELEHLYRILSY
;
A
#
# COMPACT_ATOMS: atom_id res chain seq x y z
N MET A 1 3.18 53.85 49.83
CA MET A 1 3.57 52.85 50.86
C MET A 1 2.77 51.58 50.57
N LEU A 2 3.36 50.52 49.99
CA LEU A 2 4.00 49.37 50.70
C LEU A 2 2.98 48.74 51.68
N ARG A 3 2.53 47.47 51.61
CA ARG A 3 3.11 46.15 51.27
C ARG A 3 1.94 45.13 51.21
N SER A 4 1.90 44.16 50.28
CA SER A 4 2.50 42.78 50.35
C SER A 4 1.62 41.75 51.09
N ILE A 5 0.93 40.82 50.40
CA ILE A 5 1.27 39.42 50.00
C ILE A 5 0.59 38.35 50.91
N CYS A 6 -0.11 37.38 50.28
CA CYS A 6 -0.09 35.89 50.44
C CYS A 6 -1.50 35.28 50.25
N VAL A 7 -1.81 34.62 49.12
CA VAL A 7 -1.57 33.20 48.74
C VAL A 7 -2.52 32.22 49.43
N SER A 8 -3.37 31.54 48.64
CA SER A 8 -3.69 30.09 48.73
C SER A 8 -4.55 29.66 47.52
N LEU A 9 -3.95 28.96 46.54
CA LEU A 9 -4.14 27.52 46.24
C LEU A 9 -5.50 27.19 45.59
N LEU A 10 -5.62 27.21 44.25
CA LEU A 10 -5.35 26.11 43.29
C LEU A 10 -5.87 24.73 43.75
N LEU A 11 -7.04 24.33 43.23
CA LEU A 11 -7.44 22.92 43.14
C LEU A 11 -8.09 22.67 41.78
N SER A 12 -7.25 22.64 40.73
CA SER A 12 -7.61 22.14 39.41
C SER A 12 -7.58 20.61 39.46
N THR A 13 -8.73 19.97 39.52
CA THR A 13 -8.89 18.53 39.34
C THR A 13 -8.63 18.17 37.88
N LEU A 14 -7.38 17.86 37.58
CA LEU A 14 -6.98 17.08 36.42
C LEU A 14 -7.60 15.68 36.55
N LEU A 15 -8.63 15.39 35.74
CA LEU A 15 -8.98 14.02 35.40
C LEU A 15 -7.81 13.43 34.60
N ALA A 16 -6.95 12.68 35.30
CA ALA A 16 -6.05 11.74 34.67
C ALA A 16 -6.89 10.64 34.02
N VAL A 17 -7.13 10.77 32.71
CA VAL A 17 -7.57 9.65 31.88
C VAL A 17 -6.42 8.64 31.88
N ASN A 18 -6.53 7.61 32.71
CA ASN A 18 -5.71 6.41 32.63
C ASN A 18 -6.04 5.72 31.31
N ILE A 19 -5.40 6.13 30.21
CA ILE A 19 -5.29 5.30 29.02
C ILE A 19 -4.32 4.19 29.41
N ALA A 20 -4.88 3.09 29.94
CA ALA A 20 -4.17 1.83 30.01
C ALA A 20 -3.64 1.57 28.60
N HIS A 21 -2.32 1.68 28.45
CA HIS A 21 -1.62 1.26 27.25
C HIS A 21 -1.76 -0.25 27.24
N ALA A 22 -2.89 -0.74 26.72
CA ALA A 22 -3.01 -2.12 26.33
C ALA A 22 -1.85 -2.35 25.37
N HIS A 23 -0.90 -3.19 25.79
CA HIS A 23 0.15 -3.65 24.89
C HIS A 23 -0.57 -4.13 23.62
N PRO A 24 -0.17 -3.64 22.44
CA PRO A 24 -0.72 -4.19 21.21
C PRO A 24 -0.53 -5.70 21.30
N PRO A 25 -1.57 -6.50 20.97
CA PRO A 25 -1.45 -7.95 20.99
C PRO A 25 -0.17 -8.31 20.23
N GLU A 26 0.63 -9.21 20.81
CA GLU A 26 1.85 -9.68 20.17
C GLU A 26 1.53 -9.97 18.71
N THR A 27 2.22 -9.27 17.81
CA THR A 27 2.06 -9.50 16.38
C THR A 27 2.21 -11.00 16.17
N PRO A 28 1.21 -11.69 15.59
CA PRO A 28 1.31 -13.12 15.35
C PRO A 28 2.63 -13.35 14.63
N ALA A 29 3.39 -14.34 15.11
CA ALA A 29 4.63 -14.74 14.45
C ALA A 29 4.26 -15.07 13.00
N TYR A 30 4.60 -14.17 12.08
CA TYR A 30 4.42 -14.41 10.65
C TYR A 30 5.18 -15.71 10.37
N PRO A 31 4.56 -16.70 9.69
CA PRO A 31 5.35 -17.79 9.16
C PRO A 31 6.50 -17.15 8.38
N ASN A 32 7.71 -17.70 8.52
CA ASN A 32 8.83 -17.33 7.67
C ASN A 32 8.41 -17.69 6.23
N LEU A 33 7.69 -16.78 5.57
CA LEU A 33 7.69 -16.64 4.13
C LEU A 33 9.10 -16.13 3.81
N GLU A 34 10.08 -17.02 3.97
CA GLU A 34 11.35 -16.89 3.28
C GLU A 34 10.99 -16.96 1.81
N PHE A 35 10.71 -15.79 1.25
CA PHE A 35 10.68 -15.63 -0.18
C PHE A 35 12.11 -15.94 -0.61
N GLU A 36 12.35 -17.16 -1.07
CA GLU A 36 13.65 -17.59 -1.55
C GLU A 36 13.94 -16.80 -2.83
N LYS A 37 14.47 -15.59 -2.66
CA LYS A 37 14.96 -14.71 -3.74
C LYS A 37 15.91 -15.48 -4.68
N ASP A 38 16.52 -16.55 -4.16
CA ASP A 38 17.49 -17.41 -4.84
C ASP A 38 16.85 -18.49 -5.75
N LYS A 39 15.52 -18.67 -5.75
CA LYS A 39 14.87 -19.74 -6.53
C LYS A 39 14.23 -19.30 -7.85
N PHE A 40 14.15 -18.00 -8.12
CA PHE A 40 13.37 -17.50 -9.25
C PHE A 40 14.01 -16.26 -9.88
N THR A 41 14.39 -16.34 -11.16
CA THR A 41 14.92 -15.22 -11.94
C THR A 41 13.86 -14.66 -12.90
N TRP A 42 13.98 -13.37 -13.26
CA TRP A 42 13.12 -12.76 -14.29
C TRP A 42 13.16 -13.50 -15.64
N ASP A 43 14.27 -14.16 -15.96
CA ASP A 43 14.41 -14.96 -17.18
C ASP A 43 13.61 -16.27 -17.10
N GLU A 44 13.45 -16.83 -15.90
CA GLU A 44 12.61 -18.01 -15.62
C GLU A 44 11.12 -17.65 -15.45
N PHE A 45 10.77 -16.35 -15.35
CA PHE A 45 9.39 -15.90 -15.16
C PHE A 45 8.44 -16.35 -16.27
N TYR A 46 8.96 -16.48 -17.49
CA TYR A 46 8.19 -16.90 -18.66
C TYR A 46 8.18 -18.42 -18.89
N GLU A 47 8.81 -19.20 -18.01
CA GLU A 47 8.74 -20.66 -18.07
C GLU A 47 7.35 -21.17 -17.61
N GLU A 48 6.94 -22.36 -18.05
CA GLU A 48 5.62 -22.89 -17.73
C GLU A 48 5.38 -22.98 -16.20
N ASN A 49 4.27 -22.39 -15.74
CA ASN A 49 3.81 -22.34 -14.33
C ASN A 49 4.66 -21.48 -13.38
N ALA A 50 5.63 -20.73 -13.91
CA ALA A 50 6.46 -19.78 -13.19
C ALA A 50 5.63 -18.63 -12.58
N SER A 51 4.88 -17.95 -13.46
CA SER A 51 3.97 -16.85 -13.14
C SER A 51 2.94 -17.25 -12.11
N ASP A 52 2.33 -18.42 -12.27
CA ASP A 52 1.17 -18.84 -11.47
C ASP A 52 1.59 -19.15 -10.02
N ARG A 53 2.71 -19.85 -9.84
CA ARG A 53 3.28 -20.10 -8.50
C ARG A 53 3.69 -18.80 -7.82
N TYR A 54 4.26 -17.88 -8.59
CA TYR A 54 4.66 -16.57 -8.09
C TYR A 54 3.44 -15.78 -7.61
N GLU A 55 2.40 -15.71 -8.44
CA GLU A 55 1.15 -15.02 -8.12
C GLU A 55 0.49 -15.66 -6.89
N GLN A 56 0.48 -16.98 -6.80
CA GLN A 56 -0.03 -17.70 -5.63
C GLN A 56 0.74 -17.34 -4.35
N ASN A 57 2.07 -17.33 -4.37
CA ASN A 57 2.88 -16.95 -3.20
C ASN A 57 2.64 -15.48 -2.79
N LEU A 58 2.49 -14.60 -3.78
CA LEU A 58 2.16 -13.20 -3.54
C LEU A 58 0.78 -13.07 -2.90
N ASN A 59 -0.22 -13.80 -3.41
CA ASN A 59 -1.57 -13.88 -2.86
C ASN A 59 -1.58 -14.38 -1.41
N ASP A 60 -0.81 -15.42 -1.11
CA ASP A 60 -0.70 -15.98 0.24
C ASP A 60 -0.06 -14.97 1.21
N CYS A 61 0.98 -14.25 0.77
CA CYS A 61 1.59 -13.18 1.57
C CYS A 61 0.57 -12.07 1.85
N ILE A 62 -0.11 -11.58 0.81
CA ILE A 62 -1.13 -10.54 0.91
C ILE A 62 -2.24 -10.94 1.88
N ALA A 63 -2.76 -12.16 1.74
CA ALA A 63 -3.82 -12.66 2.61
C ALA A 63 -3.38 -12.61 4.09
N GLN A 64 -2.17 -13.04 4.41
CA GLN A 64 -1.64 -12.98 5.77
C GLN A 64 -1.45 -11.55 6.29
N ASP A 65 -0.99 -10.63 5.44
CA ASP A 65 -0.78 -9.23 5.82
C ASP A 65 -2.11 -8.50 6.07
N VAL A 66 -3.11 -8.71 5.19
CA VAL A 66 -4.50 -8.27 5.36
C VAL A 66 -5.12 -8.87 6.64
N LEU A 67 -4.73 -10.10 7.01
CA LEU A 67 -5.15 -10.73 8.25
C LEU A 67 -4.64 -9.97 9.50
N ALA A 68 -3.41 -9.47 9.44
CA ALA A 68 -2.65 -8.94 10.57
C ALA A 68 -2.67 -7.41 10.74
N ARG A 69 -3.39 -6.66 9.89
CA ARG A 69 -3.37 -5.17 9.78
C ARG A 69 -2.03 -4.59 9.31
N GLY A 70 -1.08 -5.44 8.92
CA GLY A 70 0.24 -5.00 8.44
C GLY A 70 0.08 -4.10 7.23
N ILE A 71 0.88 -3.05 7.11
CA ILE A 71 0.75 -2.05 6.03
C ILE A 71 1.40 -2.57 4.72
N GLY A 72 1.45 -3.90 4.52
CA GLY A 72 1.93 -4.52 3.29
C GLY A 72 3.43 -4.58 3.07
N ARG A 73 4.25 -3.95 3.90
CA ARG A 73 5.62 -3.57 3.49
C ARG A 73 6.50 -4.73 3.01
N ARG A 74 6.26 -5.97 3.47
CA ARG A 74 6.97 -7.16 2.99
C ARG A 74 6.40 -7.66 1.67
N CYS A 75 5.08 -7.82 1.57
CA CYS A 75 4.42 -8.36 0.38
C CYS A 75 4.49 -7.40 -0.81
N THR A 76 4.45 -6.08 -0.58
CA THR A 76 4.56 -5.08 -1.65
C THR A 76 5.98 -4.95 -2.21
N GLN A 77 6.99 -5.53 -1.57
CA GLN A 77 8.37 -5.53 -2.10
C GLN A 77 8.72 -6.82 -2.84
N ILE A 78 7.95 -7.89 -2.66
CA ILE A 78 8.18 -9.18 -3.31
C ILE A 78 8.26 -9.03 -4.85
N PRO A 79 7.32 -8.35 -5.52
CA PRO A 79 7.39 -8.17 -6.98
C PRO A 79 8.57 -7.34 -7.44
N TYR A 80 8.91 -6.29 -6.71
CA TYR A 80 10.08 -5.48 -7.06
C TYR A 80 11.39 -6.26 -6.88
N ASN A 81 11.51 -7.07 -5.81
CA ASN A 81 12.68 -7.91 -5.55
C ASN A 81 12.89 -9.02 -6.60
N PHE A 82 11.84 -9.33 -7.36
CA PHE A 82 11.87 -10.28 -8.46
C PHE A 82 12.32 -9.64 -9.78
N CYS A 83 12.15 -8.33 -9.92
CA CYS A 83 12.66 -7.62 -11.09
C CYS A 83 14.18 -7.75 -11.17
N PRO A 84 14.73 -7.89 -12.40
CA PRO A 84 16.15 -8.15 -12.56
C PRO A 84 16.96 -7.03 -11.89
N ASP A 85 17.85 -7.39 -10.96
CA ASP A 85 18.79 -6.46 -10.35
C ASP A 85 19.74 -5.94 -11.45
N THR A 86 19.35 -4.84 -12.10
CA THR A 86 20.21 -4.16 -13.08
C THR A 86 21.11 -3.20 -12.33
N ALA A 87 22.42 -3.41 -12.39
CA ALA A 87 23.37 -2.45 -11.86
C ALA A 87 23.09 -1.05 -12.44
N PRO A 88 23.41 0.05 -11.74
CA PRO A 88 23.19 1.40 -12.27
C PRO A 88 23.76 1.61 -13.67
N ASP A 89 24.86 0.92 -14.00
CA ASP A 89 25.45 0.95 -15.34
C ASP A 89 24.66 0.14 -16.38
N ASP A 90 23.99 -0.95 -16.01
CA ASP A 90 23.08 -1.71 -16.88
C ASP A 90 21.79 -0.94 -17.18
N MET A 91 21.33 -0.12 -16.23
CA MET A 91 20.20 0.79 -16.45
C MET A 91 20.52 1.93 -17.43
N LYS A 92 21.80 2.20 -17.72
CA LYS A 92 22.20 3.12 -18.79
C LYS A 92 22.08 2.49 -20.19
N ASN A 93 22.08 1.16 -20.28
CA ASN A 93 21.84 0.43 -21.53
C ASN A 93 20.32 0.30 -21.79
N PRO A 94 19.82 0.62 -23.01
CA PRO A 94 18.41 0.44 -23.36
C PRO A 94 17.83 -0.95 -23.04
N ARG A 95 18.65 -2.01 -23.18
CA ARG A 95 18.19 -3.38 -22.89
C ARG A 95 17.89 -3.58 -21.40
N GLY A 96 18.76 -3.10 -20.52
CA GLY A 96 18.58 -3.23 -19.06
C GLY A 96 17.37 -2.43 -18.58
N ALA A 97 17.28 -1.17 -19.01
CA ALA A 97 16.13 -0.31 -18.69
C ALA A 97 14.79 -0.90 -19.18
N ASN A 98 14.75 -1.46 -20.39
CA ASN A 98 13.54 -2.08 -20.93
C ASN A 98 13.13 -3.35 -20.15
N ARG A 99 14.09 -4.20 -19.75
CA ARG A 99 13.77 -5.39 -18.94
C ARG A 99 13.17 -5.01 -17.59
N MET A 100 13.80 -4.04 -16.92
CA MET A 100 13.28 -3.53 -15.66
C MET A 100 11.90 -2.90 -15.84
N MET A 101 11.71 -2.06 -16.87
CA MET A 101 10.42 -1.46 -17.19
C MET A 101 9.34 -2.51 -17.45
N SER A 102 9.63 -3.55 -18.23
CA SER A 102 8.69 -4.64 -18.50
C SER A 102 8.30 -5.37 -17.22
N CYS A 103 9.24 -5.61 -16.31
CA CYS A 103 8.95 -6.21 -15.01
C CYS A 103 8.07 -5.34 -14.14
N VAL A 104 8.45 -4.07 -13.95
CA VAL A 104 7.65 -3.13 -13.14
C VAL A 104 6.26 -2.97 -13.74
N SER A 105 6.15 -2.81 -15.06
CA SER A 105 4.85 -2.69 -15.74
C SER A 105 3.97 -3.92 -15.58
N HIS A 106 4.54 -5.13 -15.63
CA HIS A 106 3.79 -6.36 -15.38
C HIS A 106 3.15 -6.34 -13.98
N PHE A 107 3.92 -5.99 -12.96
CA PHE A 107 3.40 -5.94 -11.60
C PHE A 107 2.53 -4.71 -11.31
N THR A 108 2.74 -3.60 -12.00
CA THR A 108 1.81 -2.46 -12.01
C THR A 108 0.43 -2.93 -12.45
N HIS A 109 0.31 -3.65 -13.58
CA HIS A 109 -0.98 -4.18 -14.04
C HIS A 109 -1.62 -5.15 -13.04
N TYR A 110 -0.83 -6.06 -12.46
CA TYR A 110 -1.32 -6.96 -11.42
C TYR A 110 -1.99 -6.21 -10.25
N TRP A 111 -1.37 -5.13 -9.78
CA TRP A 111 -1.97 -4.32 -8.70
C TRP A 111 -3.11 -3.44 -9.17
N GLU A 112 -3.13 -2.99 -10.43
CA GLU A 112 -4.24 -2.24 -11.01
C GLU A 112 -5.50 -3.11 -11.10
N ASP A 113 -5.40 -4.32 -11.66
CA ASP A 113 -6.52 -5.26 -11.76
C ASP A 113 -7.09 -5.58 -10.38
N ARG A 114 -6.20 -5.84 -9.41
CA ARG A 114 -6.58 -6.13 -8.02
C ARG A 114 -7.24 -4.93 -7.33
N LEU A 115 -6.76 -3.72 -7.61
CA LEU A 115 -7.35 -2.48 -7.08
C LEU A 115 -8.77 -2.29 -7.62
N GLU A 116 -8.99 -2.53 -8.91
CA GLU A 116 -10.30 -2.44 -9.53
C GLU A 116 -11.29 -3.42 -8.90
N ILE A 117 -10.88 -4.68 -8.71
CA ILE A 117 -11.71 -5.73 -8.11
C ILE A 117 -12.14 -5.33 -6.69
N VAL A 118 -11.19 -5.05 -5.79
CA VAL A 118 -11.53 -4.75 -4.39
C VAL A 118 -12.32 -3.45 -4.24
N TYR A 119 -12.06 -2.48 -5.11
CA TYR A 119 -12.80 -1.23 -5.13
C TYR A 119 -14.25 -1.44 -5.57
N ALA A 120 -14.49 -2.22 -6.63
CA ALA A 120 -15.82 -2.58 -7.08
C ALA A 120 -16.60 -3.33 -5.98
N ASP A 121 -15.97 -4.31 -5.34
CA ASP A 121 -16.57 -5.07 -4.23
C ASP A 121 -16.98 -4.16 -3.05
N LEU A 122 -16.15 -3.16 -2.71
CA LEU A 122 -16.47 -2.18 -1.68
C LEU A 122 -17.61 -1.24 -2.08
N ILE A 123 -17.66 -0.80 -3.34
CA ILE A 123 -18.74 0.04 -3.85
C ILE A 123 -20.06 -0.73 -3.78
N ASP A 124 -20.10 -1.95 -4.30
CA ASP A 124 -21.28 -2.82 -4.26
C ASP A 124 -21.76 -3.03 -2.81
N HIS A 125 -20.84 -3.30 -1.89
CA HIS A 125 -21.17 -3.41 -0.47
C HIS A 125 -21.81 -2.12 0.06
N TYR A 126 -21.18 -0.96 -0.17
CA TYR A 126 -21.69 0.31 0.36
C TYR A 126 -23.01 0.73 -0.26
N GLU A 127 -23.20 0.56 -1.57
CA GLU A 127 -24.47 0.84 -2.24
C GLU A 127 -25.61 -0.01 -1.67
N SER A 128 -25.33 -1.29 -1.34
CA SER A 128 -26.33 -2.18 -0.74
C SER A 128 -26.83 -1.67 0.62
N VAL A 129 -25.94 -1.13 1.46
CA VAL A 129 -26.28 -0.62 2.80
C VAL A 129 -26.71 0.85 2.81
N ASP A 130 -26.48 1.58 1.72
CA ASP A 130 -26.77 3.01 1.60
C ASP A 130 -28.18 3.31 1.09
N ARG A 131 -28.89 2.31 0.58
CA ARG A 131 -30.21 2.45 -0.07
C ARG A 131 -31.22 3.31 0.69
N ASP A 132 -31.25 3.18 2.02
CA ASP A 132 -32.23 3.86 2.88
C ASP A 132 -31.61 5.04 3.67
N LYS A 133 -30.35 5.37 3.41
CA LYS A 133 -29.65 6.46 4.11
C LYS A 133 -29.87 7.80 3.41
N PRO A 134 -29.98 8.91 4.18
CA PRO A 134 -29.83 10.25 3.63
C PRO A 134 -28.51 10.40 2.86
N THR A 135 -28.51 11.15 1.77
CA THR A 135 -27.37 11.30 0.84
C THR A 135 -26.06 11.69 1.55
N GLU A 136 -26.13 12.58 2.54
CA GLU A 136 -24.95 13.01 3.31
C GLU A 136 -24.34 11.92 4.19
N LYS A 137 -25.06 10.81 4.41
CA LYS A 137 -24.62 9.63 5.16
C LYS A 137 -24.29 8.44 4.27
N GLN A 138 -24.52 8.55 2.95
CA GLN A 138 -24.16 7.50 2.00
C GLN A 138 -22.64 7.44 1.88
N ARG A 139 -22.09 6.24 2.04
CA ARG A 139 -20.65 5.95 2.03
C ARG A 139 -20.12 5.66 0.62
N ALA A 140 -20.91 5.07 -0.27
CA ALA A 140 -20.45 4.77 -1.64
C ALA A 140 -20.02 6.05 -2.39
N PRO A 141 -20.80 7.15 -2.41
CA PRO A 141 -20.37 8.41 -3.04
C PRO A 141 -19.12 9.02 -2.37
N GLN A 142 -18.98 8.85 -1.06
CA GLN A 142 -17.79 9.31 -0.33
C GLN A 142 -16.55 8.49 -0.69
N LEU A 143 -16.68 7.17 -0.83
CA LEU A 143 -15.60 6.28 -1.28
C LEU A 143 -15.16 6.62 -2.70
N ILE A 144 -16.10 6.88 -3.61
CA ILE A 144 -15.80 7.34 -4.98
C ILE A 144 -14.97 8.62 -4.95
N ALA A 145 -15.41 9.63 -4.20
CA ALA A 145 -14.70 10.89 -4.08
C ALA A 145 -13.29 10.72 -3.49
N LEU A 146 -13.15 9.90 -2.44
CA LEU A 146 -11.86 9.59 -1.83
C LEU A 146 -10.91 8.88 -2.80
N GLN A 147 -11.43 7.93 -3.58
CA GLN A 147 -10.63 7.19 -4.55
C GLN A 147 -10.15 8.10 -5.69
N THR A 148 -11.00 8.99 -6.21
CA THR A 148 -10.60 10.00 -7.20
C THR A 148 -9.48 10.89 -6.69
N ILE A 149 -9.63 11.46 -5.49
CA ILE A 149 -8.61 12.31 -4.86
C ILE A 149 -7.30 11.53 -4.68
N TRP A 150 -7.39 10.25 -4.31
CA TRP A 150 -6.23 9.39 -4.14
C TRP A 150 -5.50 9.14 -5.46
N HIS A 151 -6.20 8.91 -6.57
CA HIS A 151 -5.58 8.76 -7.90
C HIS A 151 -4.84 10.05 -8.31
N ASP A 152 -5.49 11.20 -8.17
CA ASP A 152 -4.88 12.50 -8.48
C ASP A 152 -3.62 12.74 -7.64
N TRP A 153 -3.68 12.44 -6.34
CA TRP A 153 -2.54 12.57 -5.44
C TRP A 153 -1.40 11.60 -5.79
N ARG A 154 -1.72 10.34 -6.11
CA ARG A 154 -0.73 9.32 -6.54
C ARG A 154 0.04 9.83 -7.74
N ASP A 155 -0.67 10.29 -8.76
CA ASP A 155 -0.06 10.70 -10.03
C ASP A 155 0.76 11.98 -9.85
N ALA A 156 0.24 12.96 -9.11
CA ALA A 156 0.98 14.17 -8.77
C ALA A 156 2.24 13.87 -7.95
N LYS A 157 2.18 12.95 -6.99
CA LYS A 157 3.33 12.55 -6.17
C LYS A 157 4.40 11.85 -7.00
N CYS A 158 4.01 10.93 -7.87
CA CYS A 158 4.96 10.22 -8.72
C CYS A 158 5.55 11.12 -9.78
N GLN A 159 4.78 12.05 -10.33
CA GLN A 159 5.28 13.08 -11.23
C GLN A 159 6.27 14.01 -10.52
N PHE A 160 5.95 14.48 -9.31
CA PHE A 160 6.86 15.32 -8.52
C PHE A 160 8.20 14.63 -8.23
N TRP A 161 8.17 13.34 -7.90
CA TRP A 161 9.37 12.54 -7.69
C TRP A 161 10.22 12.42 -8.97
N PHE A 162 9.55 12.29 -10.12
CA PHE A 162 10.18 12.17 -11.44
C PHE A 162 10.77 13.50 -11.93
N ASP A 163 10.04 14.61 -11.82
CA ASP A 163 10.45 15.94 -12.29
C ASP A 163 11.69 16.48 -11.57
N GLY A 164 11.94 16.03 -10.34
CA GLY A 164 13.12 16.40 -9.56
C GLY A 164 14.43 15.79 -10.06
N ARG A 165 14.44 15.03 -11.17
CA ARG A 165 15.64 14.33 -11.66
C ARG A 165 15.96 14.64 -13.12
N ASP A 166 17.24 14.86 -13.40
CA ASP A 166 17.75 15.19 -14.74
C ASP A 166 17.49 14.05 -15.75
N HIS A 167 17.18 14.40 -17.00
CA HIS A 167 16.63 13.57 -18.08
C HIS A 167 17.39 12.27 -18.42
N PHE A 168 17.20 11.20 -17.64
CA PHE A 168 17.67 9.86 -17.99
C PHE A 168 16.50 8.90 -18.28
N ARG A 169 16.69 7.97 -19.22
CA ARG A 169 15.65 6.98 -19.57
C ARG A 169 15.22 6.07 -18.43
N TRP A 170 16.09 5.82 -17.44
CA TRP A 170 15.74 5.01 -16.27
C TRP A 170 14.77 5.73 -15.31
N LEU A 171 14.51 7.03 -15.50
CA LEU A 171 13.52 7.75 -14.70
C LEU A 171 12.10 7.23 -14.90
N SER A 172 11.76 6.73 -16.10
CA SER A 172 10.44 6.14 -16.33
C SER A 172 10.22 4.93 -15.44
N VAL A 173 11.28 4.15 -15.14
CA VAL A 173 11.21 3.03 -14.19
C VAL A 173 10.89 3.54 -12.79
N GLU A 174 11.49 4.67 -12.37
CA GLU A 174 11.21 5.25 -11.06
C GLU A 174 9.76 5.75 -10.94
N TYR A 175 9.23 6.38 -11.99
CA TYR A 175 7.83 6.80 -12.05
C TYR A 175 6.89 5.60 -11.89
N GLU A 176 7.10 4.55 -12.68
CA GLU A 176 6.29 3.34 -12.61
C GLU A 176 6.46 2.61 -11.27
N THR A 177 7.68 2.58 -10.72
CA THR A 177 7.95 2.02 -9.39
C THR A 177 7.22 2.79 -8.29
N CYS A 178 7.13 4.13 -8.41
CA CYS A 178 6.34 4.94 -7.50
C CYS A 178 4.85 4.58 -7.57
N ARG A 179 4.28 4.51 -8.79
CA ARG A 179 2.87 4.15 -8.98
C ARG A 179 2.57 2.77 -8.44
N TYR A 180 3.38 1.79 -8.83
CA TYR A 180 3.35 0.41 -8.34
C TYR A 180 3.26 0.34 -6.81
N ASN A 181 4.18 0.99 -6.09
CA ASN A 181 4.24 0.91 -4.63
C ASN A 181 3.01 1.52 -3.97
N LEU A 182 2.52 2.65 -4.49
CA LEU A 182 1.33 3.30 -3.96
C LEU A 182 0.07 2.48 -4.22
N MET A 183 -0.05 1.86 -5.40
CA MET A 183 -1.16 0.97 -5.74
C MET A 183 -1.18 -0.25 -4.84
N ALA A 184 -0.04 -0.92 -4.65
CA ALA A 184 0.06 -2.09 -3.79
C ALA A 184 -0.41 -1.79 -2.35
N VAL A 185 0.02 -0.65 -1.78
CA VAL A 185 -0.43 -0.23 -0.43
C VAL A 185 -1.93 0.05 -0.41
N ARG A 186 -2.47 0.73 -1.43
CA ARG A 186 -3.90 1.06 -1.49
C ARG A 186 -4.77 -0.18 -1.62
N VAL A 187 -4.37 -1.15 -2.42
CA VAL A 187 -5.04 -2.45 -2.53
C VAL A 187 -5.17 -3.09 -1.16
N LEU A 188 -4.08 -3.18 -0.41
CA LEU A 188 -4.08 -3.82 0.92
C LEU A 188 -4.96 -3.07 1.93
N GLU A 189 -4.97 -1.74 1.88
CA GLU A 189 -5.88 -0.92 2.68
C GLU A 189 -7.36 -1.25 2.38
N LEU A 190 -7.71 -1.31 1.09
CA LEU A 190 -9.08 -1.60 0.65
C LEU A 190 -9.48 -3.05 0.94
N GLU A 191 -8.59 -4.03 0.75
CA GLU A 191 -8.85 -5.44 1.07
C GLU A 191 -9.05 -5.64 2.56
N HIS A 192 -8.25 -4.95 3.38
CA HIS A 192 -8.43 -4.97 4.83
C HIS A 192 -9.78 -4.35 5.24
N LEU A 193 -10.15 -3.22 4.62
CA LEU A 193 -11.45 -2.60 4.86
C LEU A 193 -12.60 -3.53 4.44
N TYR A 194 -12.53 -4.12 3.25
CA TYR A 194 -13.54 -5.03 2.73
C TYR A 194 -13.71 -6.24 3.65
N ARG A 195 -12.59 -6.84 4.08
CA ARG A 195 -12.60 -7.93 5.05
C ARG A 195 -13.36 -7.55 6.32
N ILE A 196 -13.08 -6.38 6.91
CA ILE A 196 -13.78 -5.94 8.14
C ILE A 196 -15.30 -5.86 7.92
N LEU A 197 -15.75 -5.48 6.72
CA LEU A 197 -17.17 -5.36 6.40
C LEU A 197 -17.86 -6.71 6.14
N SER A 198 -17.09 -7.76 5.80
CA SER A 198 -17.61 -9.10 5.53
C SER A 198 -17.80 -9.97 6.78
N TYR A 199 -17.34 -9.54 7.96
CA TYR A 199 -17.47 -10.25 9.25
C TYR A 199 -18.36 -9.48 10.23
#